data_AF-A0A6C0EBY5-F1
#
_entry.id   AF-A0A6C0EBY5-F1
#
_cell.length_a   1.000
_cell.length_b   1.000
_cell.length_c   1.000
_cell.angle_alpha   90.00
_cell.angle_beta   90.00
_cell.angle_gamma   90.00
#
_symmetry.space_group_name_H-M   'P 1'
#
loop_
_entity.id
_entity.type
_entity.pdbx_description
1 polymer ?
#
loop_
_entity_poly.entity_id
_entity_poly.type
_entity_poly.pdbx_seq_one_letter_code
_entity_poly.pdbx_strand_id
1 'polypeptide(L)'
;MNEKIYFFGLVLITLIVIYYYITSSRDHRNELAKIERLEREQMERDKELEIIRTRTNACPVLGLLTPRSCYFDSNYQCTWNEFAKRCDKKE
;
A
#
# COMPACT_ATOMS: atom_id res chain seq x y z
N MET A 1 10.86 13.50 -56.27
CA MET A 1 11.38 12.43 -55.38
C MET A 1 11.46 12.92 -53.92
N ASN A 2 11.94 14.14 -53.69
CA ASN A 2 12.03 14.75 -52.36
C ASN A 2 10.67 14.87 -51.63
N GLU A 3 9.60 15.30 -52.30
CA GLU A 3 8.26 15.43 -51.66
C GLU A 3 7.71 14.11 -51.08
N LYS A 4 7.97 12.98 -51.76
CA LYS A 4 7.55 11.66 -51.28
C LYS A 4 8.32 11.24 -50.02
N ILE A 5 9.61 11.60 -49.93
CA ILE A 5 10.46 11.34 -48.76
C ILE A 5 9.96 12.16 -47.56
N TYR A 6 9.61 13.43 -47.76
CA TYR A 6 9.01 14.25 -46.71
C TYR A 6 7.67 13.69 -46.23
N PHE A 7 6.81 13.25 -47.15
CA PHE A 7 5.54 12.62 -46.80
C PHE A 7 5.73 11.34 -45.97
N PHE A 8 6.65 10.46 -46.37
CA PHE A 8 6.99 9.27 -45.59
C PHE A 8 7.57 9.61 -44.21
N GLY A 9 8.43 10.62 -44.11
CA GLY A 9 8.97 11.08 -42.84
C GLY A 9 7.88 11.62 -41.89
N LEU A 10 6.91 12.35 -42.42
CA LEU A 10 5.79 12.89 -41.65
C LEU A 10 4.86 11.78 -41.13
N VAL A 11 4.59 10.77 -41.96
CA VAL A 11 3.84 9.57 -41.55
C VAL A 11 4.61 8.78 -40.48
N LEU A 12 5.92 8.63 -40.61
CA LEU A 12 6.73 7.94 -39.61
C LEU A 12 6.71 8.66 -38.26
N ILE A 13 6.89 9.98 -38.24
CA ILE A 13 6.88 10.78 -37.01
C ILE A 13 5.52 10.71 -36.33
N THR A 14 4.42 10.83 -37.09
CA THR A 14 3.07 10.74 -36.52
C THR A 14 2.80 9.37 -35.90
N LEU A 15 3.23 8.27 -36.54
CA LEU A 15 3.13 6.92 -35.97
C LEU A 15 3.93 6.77 -34.67
N ILE A 16 5.14 7.33 -34.60
CA ILE A 16 5.98 7.31 -33.39
C ILE A 16 5.29 8.06 -32.24
N VAL A 17 4.75 9.25 -32.51
CA VAL A 17 4.05 10.06 -31.49
C VAL A 17 2.80 9.35 -30.97
N ILE A 18 2.00 8.75 -31.87
CA ILE A 18 0.81 7.98 -31.49
C ILE A 18 1.21 6.78 -30.62
N TYR A 19 2.25 6.05 -31.03
CA TYR A 19 2.75 4.90 -30.27
C TYR A 19 3.21 5.30 -28.86
N TYR A 20 3.97 6.39 -28.75
CA TYR A 20 4.46 6.89 -27.47
C TYR A 20 3.29 7.31 -26.55
N TYR A 21 2.31 8.02 -27.09
CA TYR A 21 1.12 8.44 -26.36
C TYR A 21 0.32 7.23 -25.83
N ILE A 22 0.09 6.22 -26.66
CA ILE A 22 -0.63 5.00 -26.26
C ILE A 22 0.11 4.27 -25.14
N THR A 23 1.44 4.17 -25.26
CA THR A 23 2.28 3.47 -24.28
C THR A 23 2.26 4.19 -22.94
N SER A 24 2.50 5.51 -22.95
CA SER A 24 2.44 6.34 -21.74
C SER A 24 1.06 6.27 -21.07
N SER A 25 -0.02 6.32 -21.85
CA SER A 25 -1.39 6.20 -21.33
C SER A 25 -1.65 4.82 -20.70
N ARG A 26 -1.07 3.76 -21.27
CA ARG A 26 -1.16 2.40 -20.73
C ARG A 26 -0.40 2.25 -19.43
N ASP A 27 0.83 2.78 -19.37
CA ASP A 27 1.66 2.74 -18.16
C ASP A 27 0.99 3.48 -17.01
N HIS A 28 0.42 4.66 -17.29
CA HIS A 28 -0.33 5.42 -16.29
C HIS A 28 -1.54 4.62 -15.76
N ARG A 29 -2.34 4.01 -16.64
CA ARG A 29 -3.47 3.16 -16.22
C ARG A 29 -3.02 1.94 -15.42
N ASN A 30 -1.90 1.33 -15.79
CA ASN A 30 -1.35 0.18 -15.07
C ASN A 30 -0.89 0.56 -13.65
N GLU A 31 -0.22 1.70 -13.49
CA GLU A 31 0.18 2.18 -12.16
C GLU A 31 -1.03 2.55 -11.32
N LEU A 32 -2.07 3.19 -11.88
CA LEU A 32 -3.31 3.44 -11.15
C LEU A 32 -3.99 2.15 -10.69
N ALA A 33 -4.11 1.14 -11.57
CA ALA A 33 -4.69 -0.15 -11.21
C ALA A 33 -3.88 -0.87 -10.11
N LYS A 34 -2.55 -0.75 -10.16
CA LYS A 34 -1.65 -1.29 -9.14
C LYS A 34 -1.83 -0.58 -7.80
N ILE A 35 -1.95 0.75 -7.79
CA ILE A 35 -2.23 1.52 -6.57
C ILE A 35 -3.56 1.08 -5.96
N GLU A 36 -4.64 1.04 -6.75
CA GLU A 36 -5.97 0.64 -6.27
C GLU A 36 -5.98 -0.79 -5.72
N ARG A 37 -5.19 -1.70 -6.30
CA ARG A 37 -5.02 -3.05 -5.75
C ARG A 37 -4.31 -3.02 -4.40
N LEU A 38 -3.20 -2.29 -4.28
CA LEU A 38 -2.43 -2.18 -3.04
C LEU A 38 -3.25 -1.52 -1.92
N GLU A 39 -4.04 -0.51 -2.24
CA GLU A 39 -4.95 0.15 -1.30
C GLU A 39 -6.05 -0.81 -0.81
N ARG A 40 -6.62 -1.62 -1.70
CA ARG A 40 -7.58 -2.67 -1.31
C ARG A 40 -6.96 -3.73 -0.40
N GLU A 41 -5.79 -4.24 -0.75
CA GLU A 41 -5.06 -5.20 0.10
C GLU A 41 -4.72 -4.61 1.48
N GLN A 42 -4.37 -3.32 1.54
CA GLN A 42 -4.12 -2.64 2.81
C GLN A 42 -5.40 -2.47 3.62
N MET A 43 -6.49 -2.03 2.99
CA MET A 43 -7.79 -1.88 3.64
C MET A 43 -8.31 -3.20 4.22
N GLU A 44 -8.12 -4.32 3.52
CA GLU A 44 -8.48 -5.65 4.03
C GLU A 44 -7.66 -6.02 5.27
N ARG A 45 -6.34 -5.82 5.23
CA ARG A 45 -5.46 -6.04 6.40
C ARG A 45 -5.83 -5.15 7.58
N ASP A 46 -6.15 -3.89 7.34
CA ASP A 46 -6.55 -2.94 8.39
C ASP A 46 -7.88 -3.37 9.03
N LYS A 47 -8.82 -3.87 8.23
CA LYS A 47 -10.09 -4.42 8.71
C LYS A 47 -9.89 -5.68 9.55
N GLU A 48 -9.03 -6.60 9.14
CA GLU A 48 -8.68 -7.78 9.95
C GLU A 48 -8.07 -7.38 11.29
N LEU A 49 -7.14 -6.40 11.27
CA LEU A 49 -6.50 -5.87 12.46
C LEU A 49 -7.52 -5.22 13.40
N GLU A 50 -8.49 -4.48 12.86
CA GLU A 50 -9.57 -3.88 13.64
C GLU A 50 -10.47 -4.93 14.30
N ILE A 51 -10.82 -6.00 13.58
CA ILE A 51 -11.58 -7.13 14.14
C ILE A 51 -10.80 -7.77 15.31
N ILE A 52 -9.49 -7.94 15.19
CA ILE A 52 -8.67 -8.48 16.29
C ILE A 52 -8.62 -7.49 17.46
N ARG A 53 -8.51 -6.19 17.18
CA ARG A 53 -8.46 -5.13 18.19
C ARG A 53 -9.78 -4.91 18.93
N THR A 54 -10.92 -5.21 18.32
CA THR A 54 -12.24 -5.17 18.98
C THR A 54 -12.46 -6.36 19.91
N ARG A 55 -11.76 -7.48 19.68
CA ARG A 55 -11.82 -8.68 20.52
C ARG A 55 -10.83 -8.68 21.68
N THR A 56 -9.93 -7.70 21.72
CA THR A 56 -8.82 -7.66 22.68
C THR A 56 -8.87 -6.37 23.48
N ASN A 57 -8.52 -6.44 24.76
CA ASN A 57 -8.51 -5.29 25.64
C ASN A 57 -7.14 -4.61 25.61
N ALA A 58 -7.09 -3.35 25.17
CA ALA A 58 -5.85 -2.59 25.18
C ALA A 58 -5.30 -2.46 26.62
N CYS A 59 -3.98 -2.52 26.76
CA CYS A 59 -3.33 -2.27 28.04
C CYS A 59 -3.65 -0.84 28.53
N PRO A 60 -3.99 -0.62 29.82
CA PRO A 60 -4.29 0.72 30.34
C PRO A 60 -3.05 1.64 30.41
N VAL A 61 -1.85 1.07 30.33
CA VAL A 61 -0.59 1.80 30.34
C VAL A 61 -0.26 2.29 28.92
N LEU A 62 -0.11 3.61 28.77
CA LEU A 62 0.15 4.26 27.49
C LEU A 62 1.63 4.16 27.09
N GLY A 63 1.92 4.30 25.80
CA GLY A 63 3.30 4.37 25.28
C GLY A 63 4.01 3.02 25.12
N LEU A 64 3.31 1.90 25.28
CA LEU A 64 3.86 0.55 25.19
C LEU A 64 3.93 0.06 23.72
N LEU A 65 4.88 0.60 22.97
CA LEU A 65 5.02 0.36 21.52
C LEU A 65 5.84 -0.88 21.13
N THR A 66 6.49 -1.54 22.08
CA THR A 66 7.34 -2.71 21.82
C THR A 66 6.96 -3.87 22.72
N PRO A 67 7.25 -5.13 22.33
CA PRO A 67 7.01 -6.28 23.22
C PRO A 67 7.74 -6.17 24.56
N ARG A 68 8.96 -5.63 24.53
CA ARG A 68 9.79 -5.44 25.72
C ARG A 68 9.17 -4.42 26.67
N SER A 69 8.86 -3.22 26.18
CA SER A 69 8.19 -2.19 27.00
C SER A 69 6.83 -2.68 27.48
N CYS A 70 6.07 -3.37 26.63
CA CYS A 70 4.79 -3.95 27.00
C CYS A 70 4.87 -4.85 28.22
N TYR A 71 5.90 -5.69 28.32
CA TYR A 71 6.06 -6.59 29.46
C TYR A 71 6.63 -5.89 30.70
N PHE A 72 7.75 -5.18 30.57
CA PHE A 72 8.46 -4.60 31.71
C PHE A 72 7.82 -3.31 32.23
N ASP A 73 7.43 -2.40 31.35
CA ASP A 73 6.93 -1.07 31.74
C ASP A 73 5.46 -1.13 32.18
N SER A 74 4.72 -2.18 31.79
CA SER A 74 3.41 -2.49 32.39
C SER A 74 3.51 -3.19 33.75
N ASN A 75 4.72 -3.39 34.29
CA ASN A 75 4.97 -4.19 35.48
C ASN A 75 4.32 -5.59 35.39
N TYR A 76 4.51 -6.26 34.25
CA TYR A 76 4.03 -7.62 33.97
C TYR A 76 2.49 -7.78 33.89
N GLN A 77 1.74 -6.68 33.88
CA GLN A 77 0.27 -6.69 33.82
C GLN A 77 -0.27 -6.87 32.40
N CYS A 78 0.55 -6.60 31.39
CA CYS A 78 0.16 -6.67 29.98
C CYS A 78 1.09 -7.61 29.19
N THR A 79 0.61 -8.06 28.04
CA THR A 79 1.35 -8.93 27.13
C THR A 79 1.24 -8.42 25.70
N TRP A 80 2.30 -8.68 24.92
CA TRP A 80 2.30 -8.30 23.52
C TRP A 80 1.39 -9.24 22.74
N ASN A 81 0.45 -8.68 21.98
CA ASN A 81 -0.38 -9.44 21.06
C ASN A 81 0.22 -9.36 19.66
N GLU A 82 0.75 -10.49 19.20
CA GLU A 82 1.38 -10.61 17.88
C GLU A 82 0.39 -10.35 16.74
N PHE A 83 -0.88 -10.73 16.92
CA PHE A 83 -1.94 -10.57 15.93
C PHE A 83 -2.46 -9.13 15.87
N ALA A 84 -2.68 -8.50 17.04
CA ALA A 84 -3.16 -7.11 17.12
C ALA A 84 -2.04 -6.06 16.91
N LYS A 85 -0.78 -6.52 16.90
CA LYS A 85 0.45 -5.71 16.86
C LYS A 85 0.45 -4.59 17.89
N ARG A 86 0.01 -4.88 19.12
CA ARG A 86 -0.05 -3.92 20.23
C ARG A 86 0.05 -4.61 21.58
N CYS A 87 0.24 -3.81 22.62
CA CYS A 87 0.21 -4.27 24.01
C CYS A 87 -1.23 -4.39 24.50
N ASP A 88 -1.63 -5.60 24.88
CA ASP A 88 -2.96 -5.91 25.40
C ASP A 88 -2.89 -6.30 26.87
N LYS A 89 -4.00 -6.13 27.60
CA LYS A 89 -4.14 -6.58 28.97
C LYS A 89 -4.05 -8.12 29.00
N LYS A 90 -3.28 -8.64 29.96
CA LYS A 90 -3.19 -10.07 30.18
C LYS A 90 -4.53 -10.56 30.76
N GLU A 91 -5.19 -11.50 30.08
CA GLU A 91 -6.36 -12.21 30.61
C GLU A 91 -5.95 -13.27 31.65
#